data_AF-A0A964HYW9-F1
#
_entry.id   AF-A0A964HYW9-F1
#
_cell.length_a   1.000
_cell.length_b   1.000
_cell.length_c   1.000
_cell.angle_alpha   90.00
_cell.angle_beta   90.00
_cell.angle_gamma   90.00
#
_symmetry.space_group_name_H-M   'P 1'
#
loop_
_entity.id
_entity.type
_entity.pdbx_description
1 polymer ?
#
loop_
_entity_poly.entity_id
_entity_poly.type
_entity_poly.pdbx_seq_one_letter_code
_entity_poly.pdbx_strand_id
1 'polypeptide(L)'
;MQRYFSQRAQISAVEAQIDASKERLQNAEAELARWRDPAYVKSQARNRLHFVLPGERQYIVVGAKTEEQTNAGEQNSVADQLPDHATWYERLISSIQTVATSGAVIETK
;
A
#
# COMPACT_ATOMS: atom_id res chain seq x y z
N MET A 1 -9.88 6.70 52.85
CA MET A 1 -8.67 6.32 52.10
C MET A 1 -8.91 6.09 50.60
N GLN A 2 -10.00 5.45 50.17
CA GLN A 2 -10.22 5.06 48.76
C GLN A 2 -10.26 6.22 47.74
N ARG A 3 -10.82 7.37 48.12
CA ARG A 3 -10.97 8.56 47.26
C ARG A 3 -9.64 9.21 46.84
N TYR A 4 -8.61 9.10 47.69
CA TYR A 4 -7.28 9.65 47.40
C TYR A 4 -6.59 8.84 46.30
N PHE A 5 -6.63 7.51 46.39
CA PHE A 5 -6.05 6.62 45.38
C PHE A 5 -6.75 6.76 44.03
N SER A 6 -8.08 6.88 44.01
CA SER A 6 -8.82 7.07 42.75
C SER A 6 -8.48 8.39 42.06
N GLN A 7 -8.34 9.49 42.82
CA GLN A 7 -7.92 10.77 42.24
C GLN A 7 -6.49 10.72 41.71
N ARG A 8 -5.56 10.09 42.44
CA ARG A 8 -4.18 9.95 41.99
C ARG A 8 -4.08 9.13 40.69
N ALA A 9 -4.86 8.05 40.58
CA ALA A 9 -4.93 7.23 39.37
C ALA A 9 -5.51 8.02 38.17
N GLN A 10 -6.53 8.85 38.40
CA GLN A 10 -7.10 9.72 37.36
C GLN A 10 -6.08 10.75 36.87
N ILE A 11 -5.35 11.39 37.79
CA ILE A 11 -4.31 12.36 37.44
C ILE A 11 -3.22 11.70 36.61
N SER A 12 -2.71 10.53 37.04
CA SER A 12 -1.67 9.83 36.28
C SER A 12 -2.14 9.38 34.89
N ALA A 13 -3.42 9.01 34.76
CA ALA A 13 -3.98 8.63 33.47
C ALA A 13 -4.08 9.83 32.50
N VAL A 14 -4.49 11.00 33.01
CA VAL A 14 -4.55 12.23 32.22
C VAL A 14 -3.16 12.73 31.84
N GLU A 15 -2.19 12.68 32.75
CA GLU A 15 -0.78 13.01 32.48
C GLU A 15 -0.22 12.11 31.36
N ALA A 16 -0.42 10.80 31.45
CA ALA A 16 0.01 9.86 30.41
C ALA A 16 -0.66 10.17 29.04
N GLN A 17 -1.92 10.58 29.03
CA GLN A 17 -2.62 10.96 27.81
C GLN A 17 -2.05 12.25 27.19
N ILE A 18 -1.69 13.23 28.02
CA ILE A 18 -1.05 14.48 27.57
C ILE A 18 0.29 14.17 26.94
N ASP A 19 1.11 13.33 27.59
CA ASP A 19 2.45 13.01 27.08
C ASP A 19 2.38 12.22 25.77
N ALA A 20 1.48 11.23 25.67
CA ALA A 20 1.23 10.52 24.42
C ALA A 20 0.75 11.46 23.29
N SER A 21 -0.03 12.50 23.62
CA SER A 21 -0.51 13.47 22.64
C SER A 21 0.60 14.41 22.18
N LYS A 22 1.50 14.83 23.08
CA LYS A 22 2.69 15.62 22.74
C LYS A 22 3.63 14.85 21.82
N GLU A 23 3.86 13.57 22.11
CA GLU A 23 4.71 12.72 21.27
C GLU A 23 4.15 12.60 19.85
N ARG A 24 2.83 12.37 19.71
CA ARG A 24 2.18 12.36 18.39
C ARG A 24 2.33 13.69 17.65
N LEU A 25 2.19 14.81 18.35
CA LEU A 25 2.36 16.13 17.76
C LEU A 25 3.79 16.34 17.25
N GLN A 26 4.79 16.00 18.07
CA GLN A 26 6.20 16.09 17.67
C GLN A 26 6.51 15.23 16.44
N ASN A 27 5.99 14.00 16.40
CA ASN A 27 6.16 13.12 15.24
C ASN A 27 5.49 13.70 13.98
N ALA A 28 4.29 14.25 14.10
CA ALA A 28 3.58 14.88 13.00
C ALA A 28 4.28 16.16 12.50
N GLU A 29 4.84 16.98 13.40
CA GLU A 29 5.62 18.17 13.04
C GLU A 29 6.92 17.78 12.32
N ALA A 30 7.62 16.76 12.79
CA ALA A 30 8.83 16.24 12.17
C ALA A 30 8.53 15.63 10.78
N GLU A 31 7.38 14.98 10.62
CA GLU A 31 6.91 14.54 9.32
C GLU A 31 6.60 15.75 8.42
N LEU A 32 5.79 16.71 8.87
CA LEU A 32 5.47 17.90 8.10
C LEU A 32 6.72 18.66 7.66
N ALA A 33 7.71 18.81 8.52
CA ALA A 33 8.98 19.44 8.19
C ALA A 33 9.70 18.73 7.01
N ARG A 34 9.67 17.39 6.98
CA ARG A 34 10.20 16.60 5.86
C ARG A 34 9.40 16.83 4.57
N TRP A 35 8.07 16.88 4.65
CA TRP A 35 7.21 17.17 3.49
C TRP A 35 7.28 18.62 3.01
N ARG A 36 7.77 19.56 3.83
CA ARG A 36 7.96 20.97 3.42
C ARG A 36 9.21 21.18 2.55
N ASP A 37 10.13 20.22 2.51
CA ASP A 37 11.28 20.29 1.62
C ASP A 37 10.86 19.95 0.17
N PRO A 38 10.89 20.93 -0.76
CA PRO A 38 10.49 20.70 -2.14
C PRO A 38 11.39 19.70 -2.88
N ALA A 39 12.63 19.48 -2.46
CA ALA A 39 13.49 18.44 -3.03
C ALA A 39 13.03 17.03 -2.61
N TYR A 40 12.65 16.88 -1.34
CA TYR A 40 12.11 15.62 -0.81
C TYR A 40 10.80 15.23 -1.50
N VAL A 41 9.86 16.18 -1.63
CA VAL A 41 8.56 15.94 -2.31
C VAL A 41 8.74 15.55 -3.77
N LYS A 42 9.64 16.22 -4.52
CA LYS A 42 9.93 15.87 -5.91
C LYS A 42 10.46 14.44 -6.05
N SER A 43 11.37 14.02 -5.17
CA SER A 43 11.94 12.66 -5.19
C SER A 43 10.89 11.59 -4.88
N GLN A 44 10.02 11.84 -3.89
CA GLN A 44 8.94 10.92 -3.52
C GLN A 44 7.87 10.82 -4.60
N ALA A 45 7.49 11.95 -5.22
CA ALA A 45 6.53 11.97 -6.31
C ALA A 45 7.05 11.24 -7.57
N ARG A 46 8.35 11.37 -7.89
CA ARG A 46 8.96 10.62 -8.99
C ARG A 46 8.94 9.11 -8.75
N ASN A 47 9.27 8.67 -7.52
CA ASN A 47 9.34 7.25 -7.18
C ASN A 47 7.96 6.57 -7.10
N ARG A 48 6.94 7.26 -6.57
CA ARG A 48 5.60 6.66 -6.35
C ARG A 48 4.58 6.97 -7.44
N LEU A 49 4.65 8.13 -8.07
CA LEU A 49 3.60 8.63 -8.96
C LEU A 49 4.09 8.84 -10.40
N HIS A 50 5.34 8.48 -10.71
CA HIS A 50 5.95 8.73 -12.03
C HIS A 50 5.78 10.19 -12.50
N PHE A 51 5.80 11.15 -11.57
CA PHE A 51 5.60 12.56 -11.89
C PHE A 51 6.87 13.13 -12.56
N VAL A 52 6.69 13.81 -13.69
CA VAL A 52 7.76 14.50 -14.44
C VAL A 52 7.61 16.02 -14.31
N LEU A 53 8.71 16.75 -14.24
CA LEU A 53 8.66 18.21 -14.30
C LEU A 53 8.25 18.66 -15.71
N PRO A 54 7.51 19.78 -15.87
CA PRO A 54 7.21 20.32 -17.19
C PRO A 54 8.52 20.68 -17.92
N GLY A 55 8.84 19.93 -18.97
CA GLY A 55 10.09 20.04 -19.76
C GLY A 55 10.97 18.77 -19.80
N GLU A 56 10.74 17.78 -18.93
CA GLU A 56 11.44 16.49 -18.98
C GLU A 56 10.66 15.48 -19.84
N ARG A 57 11.32 14.82 -20.80
CA ARG A 57 10.71 13.77 -21.63
C ARG A 57 10.93 12.40 -20.96
N GLN A 58 9.85 11.80 -20.48
CA GLN A 58 9.88 10.43 -19.95
C GLN A 58 9.59 9.43 -21.07
N TYR A 59 10.51 8.50 -21.29
CA TYR A 59 10.30 7.37 -22.19
C TYR A 59 9.80 6.19 -21.36
N ILE A 60 8.56 5.77 -21.56
CA ILE A 60 8.07 4.49 -21.04
C ILE A 60 8.37 3.46 -22.14
N VAL A 61 9.29 2.53 -21.85
CA VAL A 61 9.59 1.42 -22.77
C VAL A 61 8.45 0.41 -22.67
N VAL A 62 7.42 0.61 -23.49
CA VAL A 62 6.40 -0.41 -23.75
C VAL A 62 7.02 -1.36 -24.78
N GLY A 63 7.56 -2.49 -24.33
CA GLY A 63 8.03 -3.55 -25.23
C GLY A 63 9.33 -4.26 -24.88
N ALA A 64 10.05 -3.84 -23.83
CA ALA A 64 11.12 -4.67 -23.31
C ALA A 64 10.52 -5.63 -22.29
N LYS A 65 10.28 -6.88 -22.71
CA LYS A 65 10.14 -8.02 -21.80
C LYS A 65 11.38 -8.05 -20.90
N THR A 66 11.31 -7.36 -19.77
CA THR A 66 12.31 -7.49 -18.72
C THR A 66 11.91 -8.76 -17.99
N GLU A 67 12.73 -9.79 -18.14
CA GLU A 67 12.52 -11.14 -17.59
C GLU A 67 12.54 -11.18 -16.03
N GLU A 68 12.50 -10.02 -15.36
CA GLU A 68 12.60 -9.90 -13.90
C GLU A 68 11.26 -9.64 -13.19
N GLN A 69 10.13 -9.77 -13.88
CA GLN A 69 8.80 -9.79 -13.27
C GLN A 69 8.17 -11.19 -13.29
N THR A 70 8.93 -12.23 -12.95
CA THR A 70 8.44 -13.63 -12.95
C THR A 70 7.78 -14.08 -11.65
N ASN A 71 7.52 -13.21 -10.67
CA ASN A 71 6.85 -13.59 -9.42
C ASN A 71 5.64 -12.73 -9.01
N ALA A 72 5.19 -11.78 -9.85
CA ALA A 72 4.00 -10.95 -9.57
C ALA A 72 2.78 -11.34 -10.43
N GLY A 73 2.77 -12.58 -10.92
CA GLY A 73 1.69 -13.12 -11.72
C GLY A 73 1.73 -14.62 -11.62
N GLU A 74 1.27 -15.17 -10.49
CA GLU A 74 0.74 -16.53 -10.47
C GLU A 74 -0.45 -16.57 -11.43
N GLN A 75 -0.10 -16.77 -12.69
CA GLN A 75 -0.79 -17.56 -13.69
C GLN A 75 -2.31 -17.48 -13.64
N ASN A 76 -2.86 -16.51 -14.39
CA ASN A 76 -4.16 -16.64 -15.04
C ASN A 76 -4.09 -17.71 -16.15
N SER A 77 -3.57 -18.90 -15.86
CA SER A 77 -3.29 -19.97 -16.84
C SER A 77 -4.56 -20.51 -17.49
N VAL A 78 -5.71 -20.42 -16.81
CA VAL A 78 -6.99 -20.85 -17.39
C VAL A 78 -7.52 -19.84 -18.39
N ALA A 79 -7.33 -18.53 -18.17
CA ALA A 79 -7.78 -17.50 -19.11
C ALA A 79 -7.00 -17.53 -20.44
N ASP A 80 -5.72 -17.92 -20.39
CA ASP A 80 -4.87 -18.12 -21.58
C ASP A 80 -5.09 -19.47 -22.28
N GLN A 81 -5.83 -20.40 -21.67
CA GLN A 81 -6.24 -21.67 -22.29
C GLN A 81 -7.55 -21.55 -23.09
N LEU A 82 -8.20 -20.37 -23.07
CA LEU A 82 -9.40 -20.14 -23.87
C LEU A 82 -9.02 -19.91 -25.34
N PRO A 83 -9.84 -20.40 -26.30
CA PRO A 83 -9.63 -20.13 -27.71
C PRO A 83 -9.52 -18.62 -28.00
N ASP A 84 -8.72 -18.23 -29.00
CA ASP A 84 -8.48 -16.82 -29.34
C ASP A 84 -9.77 -16.00 -29.61
N HIS A 85 -10.86 -16.67 -30.00
CA HIS A 85 -12.17 -16.07 -30.24
C HIS A 85 -13.09 -16.02 -29.01
N ALA A 86 -12.60 -16.37 -27.82
CA ALA A 86 -13.36 -16.23 -26.59
C ALA A 86 -13.65 -14.75 -26.31
N THR A 87 -14.92 -14.45 -26.07
CA THR A 87 -15.40 -13.12 -25.73
C THR A 87 -14.80 -12.65 -24.40
N TRP A 88 -14.70 -11.33 -24.22
CA TRP A 88 -14.06 -10.74 -23.04
C TRP A 88 -14.76 -11.11 -21.72
N TYR A 89 -16.05 -11.42 -21.75
CA TYR A 89 -16.80 -11.79 -20.54
C TYR A 89 -16.52 -13.23 -20.08
N GLU A 90 -16.29 -14.18 -21.00
CA GLU A 90 -15.90 -15.58 -20.69
C GLU A 90 -14.53 -15.62 -19.98
N ARG A 91 -13.60 -14.76 -20.44
CA ARG A 91 -12.27 -14.59 -19.82
C ARG A 91 -12.38 -14.01 -18.39
N LEU A 92 -13.36 -13.15 -18.15
CA LEU A 92 -13.59 -12.56 -16.84
C LEU A 92 -14.21 -13.57 -15.85
N ILE A 93 -15.22 -14.34 -16.29
CA ILE A 93 -15.87 -15.36 -15.45
C ILE A 93 -14.89 -16.47 -15.08
N SER A 94 -14.06 -16.94 -16.03
CA SER A 94 -13.03 -17.95 -15.76
C SER A 94 -11.96 -17.45 -14.78
N SER A 95 -11.56 -16.17 -14.84
CA SER A 95 -10.62 -15.58 -13.88
C SER A 95 -11.18 -15.52 -12.44
N ILE A 96 -12.50 -15.43 -12.26
CA ILE A 96 -13.11 -15.44 -10.92
C ILE A 96 -13.17 -16.89 -10.39
N GLN A 97 -13.46 -17.87 -11.25
CA GLN A 97 -13.47 -19.28 -10.88
C GLN A 97 -12.09 -19.80 -10.49
N THR A 98 -11.02 -19.34 -11.15
CA THR A 98 -9.66 -19.69 -10.75
C THR A 98 -9.32 -19.17 -9.37
N VAL A 99 -9.63 -17.92 -9.04
CA VAL A 99 -9.38 -17.37 -7.69
C VAL A 99 -10.19 -18.12 -6.63
N ALA A 100 -11.44 -18.49 -6.92
CA ALA A 100 -12.25 -19.29 -6.01
C ALA A 100 -11.68 -20.70 -5.75
N THR A 101 -11.02 -21.29 -6.76
CA THR A 101 -10.40 -22.61 -6.65
C THR A 101 -8.99 -22.53 -6.04
N SER A 102 -8.22 -21.49 -6.35
CA SER A 102 -6.90 -21.20 -5.77
C SER A 102 -6.97 -20.78 -4.30
N GLY A 103 -8.07 -20.12 -3.90
CA GLY A 103 -8.34 -19.78 -2.50
C GLY A 103 -8.71 -20.97 -1.61
N ALA A 104 -9.06 -22.12 -2.19
CA ALA A 104 -9.42 -23.33 -1.43
C ALA A 104 -8.22 -24.19 -0.99
N VAL A 105 -6.99 -23.85 -1.42
CA VAL A 105 -5.78 -24.67 -1.16
C VAL A 105 -4.91 -24.12 -0.01
N ILE A 106 -5.22 -22.94 0.52
CA ILE A 106 -4.39 -22.30 1.58
C ILE A 106 -4.96 -22.55 2.98
N GLU A 107 -5.24 -23.81 3.36
CA GLU A 107 -5.38 -24.17 4.77
C GLU A 107 -5.11 -25.67 5.01
N THR A 108 -3.84 -26.07 5.04
CA THR A 108 -3.37 -27.17 5.89
C THR A 108 -1.84 -27.19 5.95
N LYS A 109 -1.26 -26.57 6.99
CA LYS A 109 -0.22 -27.17 7.85
C LYS A 109 0.07 -26.28 9.05
#